data_AF-A0A8T6Y3Z5-F1
#
_entry.id   AF-A0A8T6Y3Z5-F1
#
_cell.length_a   1.000
_cell.length_b   1.000
_cell.length_c   1.000
_cell.angle_alpha   90.00
_cell.angle_beta   90.00
_cell.angle_gamma   90.00
#
_symmetry.space_group_name_H-M   'P 1'
#
loop_
_entity.id
_entity.type
_entity.pdbx_description
1 polymer ?
#
loop_
_entity_poly.entity_id
_entity_poly.type
_entity_poly.pdbx_seq_one_letter_code
_entity_poly.pdbx_strand_id
1 'polypeptide(L)'
;MEVPAYLIASSLSAVLAQRLLRRNCPDCSEPTEVGEALRKKFNIPKGITFYEGKGCSTCDGQGKKGRVGVYEMLIPDREVLDGVYSGANEAELVDRARRAGMNLMFEDALVKAMRGMVTLDDIIQTVGTPTGVQIDAERLLEQADLPWEERGLTVKRAKKREANEPDTVLVVDDSRTIRDMSRFVLESEGFRVIQAEDGREGFEMAYKEMPDLVLTDIQMPNMGGDELIQRLKGDSSMAGMPVVVLTSQEGEETEAGVLAHGADDFINKPIEPMTLTARVKKILSTYKRFYPKDGEKATSDDDDLPQQVLSQ
;
A
#
# COMPACT_ATOMS: atom_id res chain seq x y z
N MET A 1 -23.07 -12.32 -6.86
CA MET A 1 -21.97 -13.26 -7.15
C MET A 1 -21.42 -13.69 -5.80
N GLU A 2 -21.46 -14.97 -5.47
CA GLU A 2 -20.81 -15.49 -4.25
C GLU A 2 -19.32 -15.70 -4.55
N VAL A 3 -18.51 -14.68 -4.30
CA VAL A 3 -17.05 -14.82 -4.29
C VAL A 3 -16.62 -15.05 -2.84
N PRO A 4 -15.94 -16.17 -2.52
CA PRO A 4 -15.41 -16.41 -1.18
C PRO A 4 -14.51 -15.27 -0.69
N ALA A 5 -14.66 -14.87 0.58
CA ALA A 5 -13.92 -13.75 1.18
C ALA A 5 -12.39 -13.89 1.07
N TYR A 6 -11.86 -15.11 1.19
CA TYR A 6 -10.42 -15.37 1.07
C TYR A 6 -9.86 -15.08 -0.34
N LEU A 7 -10.66 -15.26 -1.39
CA LEU A 7 -10.25 -14.92 -2.76
C LEU A 7 -10.25 -13.41 -2.96
N ILE A 8 -11.24 -12.70 -2.39
CA ILE A 8 -11.26 -11.24 -2.42
C ILE A 8 -10.03 -10.71 -1.70
N ALA A 9 -9.73 -11.21 -0.50
CA ALA A 9 -8.64 -10.68 0.29
C ALA A 9 -7.24 -10.96 -0.29
N SER A 10 -7.05 -12.11 -0.94
CA SER A 10 -5.75 -12.47 -1.55
C SER A 10 -5.49 -11.85 -2.91
N SER A 11 -6.55 -11.50 -3.67
CA SER A 11 -6.39 -11.05 -5.06
C SER A 11 -6.73 -9.57 -5.31
N LEU A 12 -7.41 -8.92 -4.36
CA LEU A 12 -7.83 -7.53 -4.53
C LEU A 12 -6.67 -6.56 -4.27
N SER A 13 -6.09 -6.00 -5.33
CA SER A 13 -5.04 -4.98 -5.21
C SER A 13 -5.61 -3.58 -4.93
N ALA A 14 -6.75 -3.25 -5.55
CA ALA A 14 -7.46 -2.00 -5.33
C ALA A 14 -8.89 -2.07 -5.88
N VAL A 15 -9.80 -1.27 -5.31
CA VAL A 15 -11.10 -0.94 -5.90
C VAL A 15 -11.11 0.54 -6.25
N LEU A 16 -11.39 0.86 -7.51
CA LEU A 16 -11.55 2.23 -7.97
C LEU A 16 -13.02 2.45 -8.35
N ALA A 17 -13.66 3.39 -7.68
CA ALA A 17 -14.93 3.96 -8.07
C ALA A 17 -14.71 5.35 -8.67
N GLN A 18 -15.46 5.69 -9.72
CA GLN A 18 -15.35 6.98 -10.37
C GLN A 18 -16.70 7.56 -10.79
N ARG A 19 -16.79 8.89 -10.80
CA ARG A 19 -17.84 9.66 -11.48
C ARG A 19 -17.24 10.81 -12.26
N LEU A 20 -18.00 11.34 -13.23
CA LEU A 20 -17.60 12.48 -14.04
C LEU A 20 -18.47 13.69 -13.71
N LEU A 21 -17.85 14.77 -13.26
CA LEU A 21 -18.50 16.05 -13.01
C LEU A 21 -18.29 17.00 -14.17
N ARG A 22 -19.22 17.92 -14.36
CA ARG A 22 -19.07 19.02 -15.32
C ARG A 22 -18.07 20.03 -14.76
N ARG A 23 -17.03 20.31 -15.54
CA ARG A 23 -16.00 21.27 -15.13
C ARG A 23 -16.50 22.70 -15.35
N ASN A 24 -16.23 23.59 -14.41
CA ASN A 24 -16.41 25.02 -14.56
C ASN A 24 -15.67 25.52 -15.80
N CYS A 25 -16.30 26.42 -16.57
CA CYS A 25 -15.63 27.00 -17.73
C CYS A 25 -14.41 27.81 -17.28
N PRO A 26 -13.21 27.54 -17.82
CA PRO A 26 -11.98 28.23 -17.38
C PRO A 26 -11.99 29.74 -17.68
N ASP A 27 -12.79 30.18 -18.65
CA ASP A 27 -12.77 31.57 -19.13
C ASP A 27 -13.78 32.48 -18.42
N CYS A 28 -14.77 31.92 -17.73
CA CYS A 28 -15.83 32.69 -17.07
C CYS A 28 -16.14 32.22 -15.66
N SER A 29 -15.22 31.44 -15.06
CA SER A 29 -15.31 30.98 -13.68
C SER A 29 -14.97 32.14 -12.73
N GLU A 30 -15.96 32.57 -11.97
CA GLU A 30 -15.83 33.68 -11.02
C GLU A 30 -16.04 33.21 -9.58
N PRO A 31 -15.44 33.89 -8.58
CA PRO A 31 -15.73 33.64 -7.17
C PRO A 31 -17.23 33.71 -6.85
N THR A 32 -17.75 32.71 -6.14
CA THR A 32 -19.13 32.63 -5.66
C THR A 32 -19.12 32.35 -4.16
N GLU A 33 -19.99 33.04 -3.42
CA GLU A 33 -20.20 32.76 -2.01
C GLU A 33 -21.03 31.49 -1.81
N VAL A 34 -20.65 30.71 -0.80
CA VAL A 34 -21.40 29.54 -0.34
C VAL A 34 -22.00 29.87 1.01
N GLY A 35 -23.32 29.68 1.15
CA GLY A 35 -24.07 29.99 2.35
C GLY A 35 -23.60 29.22 3.59
N GLU A 36 -23.75 29.83 4.77
CA GLU A 36 -23.27 29.28 6.04
C GLU A 36 -23.82 27.89 6.37
N ALA A 37 -25.06 27.59 5.95
CA ALA A 37 -25.68 26.29 6.16
C ALA A 37 -24.91 25.15 5.48
N LEU A 38 -24.48 25.34 4.22
CA LEU A 38 -23.69 24.36 3.48
C LEU A 38 -22.28 24.24 4.07
N ARG A 39 -21.66 25.37 4.46
CA ARG A 39 -20.35 25.36 5.12
C ARG A 39 -20.39 24.55 6.41
N LYS A 40 -21.40 24.78 7.26
CA LYS A 40 -21.58 24.04 8.50
C LYS A 40 -21.86 22.56 8.26
N LYS A 41 -22.70 22.23 7.28
CA LYS A 41 -23.06 20.85 6.95
C LYS A 41 -21.86 19.99 6.56
N PHE A 42 -20.92 20.55 5.81
CA PHE A 42 -19.75 19.83 5.29
C PHE A 42 -18.45 20.20 6.00
N ASN A 43 -18.53 20.89 7.15
CA ASN A 43 -17.39 21.36 7.92
C ASN A 43 -16.39 22.20 7.10
N ILE A 44 -16.86 22.93 6.09
CA ILE A 44 -15.98 23.71 5.19
C ILE A 44 -15.43 24.92 5.96
N PRO A 45 -14.10 25.10 6.04
CA PRO A 45 -13.48 26.20 6.77
C PRO A 45 -13.88 27.58 6.21
N LYS A 46 -13.85 28.59 7.10
CA LYS A 46 -13.99 29.99 6.67
C LYS A 46 -12.76 30.39 5.86
N GLY A 47 -12.95 31.25 4.86
CA GLY A 47 -11.86 31.72 3.97
C GLY A 47 -11.69 30.92 2.68
N ILE A 48 -12.37 29.79 2.53
CA ILE A 48 -12.39 29.04 1.27
C ILE A 48 -13.38 29.66 0.28
N THR A 49 -12.85 30.08 -0.87
CA THR A 49 -13.60 30.67 -1.98
C THR A 49 -13.97 29.59 -3.00
N PHE A 50 -15.25 29.51 -3.35
CA PHE A 50 -15.74 28.62 -4.40
C PHE A 50 -15.92 29.41 -5.70
N TYR A 51 -16.12 28.69 -6.80
CA TYR A 51 -16.25 29.30 -8.11
C TYR A 51 -17.40 28.71 -8.92
N GLU A 52 -17.95 29.54 -9.80
CA GLU A 52 -19.03 29.19 -10.70
C GLU A 52 -18.86 29.90 -12.04
N GLY A 53 -19.08 29.17 -13.14
CA GLY A 53 -19.03 29.76 -14.47
C GLY A 53 -20.30 30.56 -14.76
N LYS A 54 -20.16 31.85 -15.13
CA LYS A 54 -21.30 32.73 -15.44
C LYS A 54 -21.84 32.58 -16.86
N GLY A 55 -21.11 31.89 -17.73
CA GLY A 55 -21.45 31.73 -19.15
C GLY A 55 -20.68 32.70 -20.02
N CYS A 56 -20.11 32.20 -21.12
CA CYS A 56 -19.39 32.97 -22.12
C CYS A 56 -19.47 32.26 -23.48
N SER A 57 -18.90 32.85 -24.52
CA SER A 57 -18.82 32.25 -25.86
C SER A 57 -18.09 30.90 -25.86
N THR A 58 -17.03 30.73 -25.06
CA THR A 58 -16.28 29.45 -24.99
C THR A 58 -17.12 28.27 -24.52
N CYS A 59 -18.06 28.51 -23.61
CA CYS A 59 -18.94 27.48 -23.04
C CYS A 59 -20.38 27.57 -23.53
N ASP A 60 -20.65 28.30 -24.62
CA ASP A 60 -21.98 28.46 -25.19
C ASP A 60 -23.02 28.95 -24.16
N GLY A 61 -22.59 29.84 -23.27
CA GLY A 61 -23.42 30.39 -22.19
C GLY A 61 -23.73 29.44 -21.03
N GLN A 62 -23.20 28.22 -21.01
CA GLN A 62 -23.55 27.20 -20.01
C GLN A 62 -22.78 27.34 -18.69
N GLY A 63 -21.68 28.10 -18.67
CA GLY A 63 -20.79 28.21 -17.50
C GLY A 63 -19.95 26.95 -17.24
N LYS A 64 -20.06 25.92 -18.09
CA LYS A 64 -19.38 24.63 -17.95
C LYS A 64 -18.65 24.28 -19.25
N LYS A 65 -17.42 23.76 -19.16
CA LYS A 65 -16.68 23.26 -20.33
C LYS A 65 -15.82 22.06 -19.96
N GLY A 66 -16.13 20.92 -20.57
CA GLY A 66 -15.45 19.65 -20.31
C GLY A 66 -15.92 18.95 -19.03
N ARG A 67 -15.19 17.91 -18.66
CA ARG A 67 -15.49 17.08 -17.49
C ARG A 67 -14.24 16.86 -16.65
N VAL A 68 -14.43 16.58 -15.38
CA VAL A 68 -13.36 16.17 -14.46
C VAL A 68 -13.80 14.91 -13.72
N GLY A 69 -12.89 13.95 -13.60
CA GLY A 69 -13.12 12.74 -12.83
C GLY A 69 -13.04 13.01 -11.33
N VAL A 70 -13.93 12.38 -10.58
CA VAL A 70 -13.77 12.20 -9.14
C VAL A 70 -13.64 10.73 -8.83
N TYR A 71 -12.75 10.42 -7.91
CA TYR A 71 -12.26 9.08 -7.66
C TYR A 71 -12.40 8.76 -6.18
N GLU A 72 -12.78 7.52 -5.93
CA GLU A 72 -12.74 6.89 -4.61
C GLU A 72 -11.96 5.59 -4.79
N MET A 73 -10.81 5.51 -4.11
CA MET A 73 -9.88 4.41 -4.28
C MET A 73 -9.67 3.71 -2.96
N LEU A 74 -10.15 2.48 -2.88
CA LEU A 74 -9.84 1.57 -1.79
C LEU A 74 -8.60 0.79 -2.18
N ILE A 75 -7.48 1.06 -1.51
CA ILE A 75 -6.35 0.14 -1.47
C ILE A 75 -6.51 -0.63 -0.17
N PRO A 76 -6.90 -1.92 -0.22
CA PRO A 76 -7.16 -2.67 0.99
C PRO A 76 -5.86 -2.87 1.77
N ASP A 77 -5.79 -2.25 2.94
CA ASP A 77 -4.77 -2.57 3.92
C ASP A 77 -5.24 -3.73 4.81
N ARG A 78 -4.42 -4.10 5.79
CA ARG A 78 -4.74 -5.20 6.69
C ARG A 78 -6.02 -5.02 7.49
N GLU A 79 -6.31 -3.80 7.95
CA GLU A 79 -7.54 -3.57 8.69
C GLU A 79 -8.75 -3.89 7.81
N VAL A 80 -8.72 -3.44 6.55
CA VAL A 80 -9.77 -3.71 5.57
C VAL A 80 -9.85 -5.21 5.25
N LEU A 81 -8.72 -5.87 4.97
CA LEU A 81 -8.68 -7.30 4.63
C LEU A 81 -9.17 -8.18 5.78
N ASP A 82 -8.74 -7.92 7.02
CA ASP A 82 -9.25 -8.59 8.22
C ASP A 82 -10.77 -8.38 8.36
N GLY A 83 -11.24 -7.18 8.01
CA GLY A 83 -12.67 -6.86 7.93
C GLY A 83 -13.39 -7.80 6.96
N VAL A 84 -12.87 -7.95 5.75
CA VAL A 84 -13.45 -8.83 4.72
C VAL A 84 -13.46 -10.29 5.19
N TYR A 85 -12.37 -10.77 5.76
CA TYR A 85 -12.28 -12.13 6.32
C TYR A 85 -13.26 -12.38 7.46
N SER A 86 -13.42 -11.40 8.35
CA SER A 86 -14.33 -11.49 9.50
C SER A 86 -15.82 -11.29 9.16
N GLY A 87 -16.14 -11.01 7.89
CA GLY A 87 -17.51 -10.76 7.46
C GLY A 87 -18.05 -9.40 7.91
N ALA A 88 -17.15 -8.42 8.08
CA ALA A 88 -17.52 -7.05 8.42
C ALA A 88 -18.53 -6.47 7.41
N ASN A 89 -19.44 -5.65 7.90
CA ASN A 89 -20.41 -4.98 7.04
C ASN A 89 -19.78 -3.80 6.29
N GLU A 90 -20.51 -3.26 5.30
CA GLU A 90 -20.05 -2.14 4.48
C GLU A 90 -19.60 -0.92 5.30
N ALA A 91 -20.36 -0.54 6.33
CA ALA A 91 -20.03 0.63 7.14
C ALA A 91 -18.72 0.43 7.92
N GLU A 92 -18.47 -0.79 8.42
CA GLU A 92 -17.22 -1.15 9.09
C GLU A 92 -16.03 -1.14 8.12
N LEU A 93 -16.20 -1.67 6.91
CA LEU A 93 -15.16 -1.69 5.89
C LEU A 93 -14.81 -0.27 5.43
N VAL A 94 -15.82 0.58 5.22
CA VAL A 94 -15.63 1.99 4.88
C VAL A 94 -14.94 2.75 6.01
N ASP A 95 -15.32 2.53 7.28
CA ASP A 95 -14.64 3.15 8.42
C ASP A 95 -13.16 2.77 8.49
N ARG A 96 -12.85 1.47 8.36
CA ARG A 96 -11.47 0.95 8.34
C ARG A 96 -10.68 1.54 7.19
N ALA A 97 -11.24 1.55 5.98
CA ALA A 97 -10.62 2.14 4.81
C ALA A 97 -10.37 3.64 4.98
N ARG A 98 -11.32 4.41 5.55
CA ARG A 98 -11.13 5.83 5.84
C ARG A 98 -10.08 6.07 6.92
N ARG A 99 -9.98 5.20 7.92
CA ARG A 99 -8.88 5.20 8.89
C ARG A 99 -7.54 4.84 8.24
N ALA A 100 -7.51 3.98 7.23
CA ALA A 100 -6.33 3.73 6.38
C ALA A 100 -6.02 4.92 5.44
N GLY A 101 -6.95 5.87 5.37
CA GLY A 101 -6.82 7.16 4.71
C GLY A 101 -7.75 7.34 3.51
N MET A 102 -8.50 6.32 3.08
CA MET A 102 -9.37 6.38 1.90
C MET A 102 -10.18 7.69 1.86
N ASN A 103 -10.08 8.40 0.74
CA ASN A 103 -10.97 9.50 0.45
C ASN A 103 -12.25 8.97 -0.19
N LEU A 104 -13.39 9.41 0.31
CA LEU A 104 -14.66 9.21 -0.35
C LEU A 104 -14.72 10.03 -1.64
N MET A 105 -15.55 9.61 -2.58
CA MET A 105 -15.75 10.35 -3.83
C MET A 105 -16.21 11.79 -3.59
N PHE A 106 -17.02 12.01 -2.55
CA PHE A 106 -17.48 13.34 -2.16
C PHE A 106 -16.34 14.24 -1.64
N GLU A 107 -15.38 13.66 -0.92
CA GLU A 107 -14.22 14.37 -0.38
C GLU A 107 -13.28 14.82 -1.51
N ASP A 108 -12.99 13.92 -2.46
CA ASP A 108 -12.21 14.25 -3.66
C ASP A 108 -12.93 15.31 -4.53
N ALA A 109 -14.26 15.20 -4.66
CA ALA A 109 -15.06 16.21 -5.34
C ALA A 109 -14.98 17.58 -4.64
N LEU A 110 -15.05 17.60 -3.31
CA LEU A 110 -14.98 18.84 -2.53
C LEU A 110 -13.63 19.52 -2.69
N VAL A 111 -12.51 18.78 -2.66
CA VAL A 111 -11.17 19.31 -2.96
C VAL A 111 -11.13 19.97 -4.34
N LYS A 112 -11.76 19.36 -5.34
CA LYS A 112 -11.87 19.95 -6.70
C LYS A 112 -12.76 21.19 -6.75
N ALA A 113 -13.83 21.26 -5.96
CA ALA A 113 -14.66 22.46 -5.85
C ALA A 113 -13.92 23.63 -5.19
N MET A 114 -13.14 23.35 -4.15
CA MET A 114 -12.30 24.34 -3.47
C MET A 114 -11.24 24.94 -4.42
N ARG A 115 -10.85 24.18 -5.45
CA ARG A 115 -9.96 24.63 -6.54
C ARG A 115 -10.69 25.28 -7.71
N GLY A 116 -11.99 25.53 -7.56
CA GLY A 116 -12.82 26.16 -8.58
C GLY A 116 -13.08 25.30 -9.83
N MET A 117 -12.79 23.99 -9.79
CA MET A 117 -12.95 23.12 -10.95
C MET A 117 -14.40 22.70 -11.17
N VAL A 118 -15.19 22.58 -10.11
CA VAL A 118 -16.60 22.16 -10.14
C VAL A 118 -17.40 22.97 -9.13
N THR A 119 -18.73 23.00 -9.26
CA THR A 119 -19.61 23.63 -8.28
C THR A 119 -20.07 22.61 -7.23
N LEU A 120 -20.38 23.08 -6.02
CA LEU A 120 -20.93 22.22 -4.96
C LEU A 120 -22.25 21.56 -5.39
N ASP A 121 -23.09 22.26 -6.16
CA ASP A 121 -24.35 21.72 -6.65
C ASP A 121 -24.14 20.53 -7.60
N ASP A 122 -23.16 20.59 -8.49
CA ASP A 122 -22.84 19.47 -9.39
C ASP A 122 -22.38 18.25 -8.56
N ILE A 123 -21.65 18.46 -7.46
CA ILE A 123 -21.22 17.38 -6.55
C ILE A 123 -22.44 16.74 -5.90
N ILE A 124 -23.32 17.54 -5.31
CA ILE A 124 -24.50 17.02 -4.60
C ILE A 124 -25.41 16.26 -5.56
N GLN A 125 -25.59 16.75 -6.79
CA GLN A 125 -26.43 16.10 -7.80
C GLN A 125 -25.80 14.84 -8.39
N THR A 126 -24.48 14.85 -8.61
CA THR A 126 -23.79 13.78 -9.35
C THR A 126 -23.21 12.72 -8.43
N VAL A 127 -22.63 13.10 -7.28
CA VAL A 127 -22.01 12.19 -6.31
C VAL A 127 -22.99 11.84 -5.18
N GLY A 128 -23.79 12.81 -4.74
CA GLY A 128 -24.64 12.68 -3.56
C GLY A 128 -23.90 13.09 -2.28
N THR A 129 -24.60 13.19 -1.16
CA THR A 129 -23.99 13.50 0.14
C THR A 129 -23.81 12.24 0.97
N PRO A 130 -22.61 11.96 1.51
CA PRO A 130 -22.42 10.79 2.36
C PRO A 130 -23.23 10.94 3.66
N THR A 131 -23.92 9.87 4.06
CA THR A 131 -24.69 9.79 5.31
C THR A 131 -23.82 9.26 6.45
N GLY A 132 -23.92 9.88 7.64
CA GLY A 132 -23.23 9.41 8.85
C GLY A 132 -21.71 9.65 8.87
N VAL A 133 -21.17 10.34 7.87
CA VAL A 133 -19.74 10.62 7.74
C VAL A 133 -19.45 12.08 8.08
N GLN A 134 -18.54 12.30 9.03
CA GLN A 134 -17.94 13.63 9.25
C GLN A 134 -16.78 13.84 8.27
N ILE A 135 -16.78 15.01 7.64
CA ILE A 135 -15.71 15.44 6.74
C ILE A 135 -14.60 16.08 7.57
N ASP A 136 -13.39 15.55 7.40
CA ASP A 136 -12.19 16.09 8.02
C ASP A 136 -11.64 17.23 7.15
N ALA A 137 -12.02 18.45 7.52
CA ALA A 137 -11.70 19.64 6.75
C ALA A 137 -10.22 20.00 6.76
N GLU A 138 -9.50 19.69 7.84
CA GLU A 138 -8.06 19.94 7.95
C GLU A 138 -7.31 19.02 6.97
N ARG A 139 -7.67 17.73 6.97
CA ARG A 139 -7.14 16.74 6.01
C ARG A 139 -7.40 17.13 4.56
N LEU A 140 -8.60 17.64 4.25
CA LEU A 140 -8.92 18.07 2.88
C LEU A 140 -8.17 19.32 2.45
N LEU A 141 -7.88 20.24 3.37
CA LEU A 141 -7.06 21.42 3.07
C LEU A 141 -5.63 21.03 2.76
N GLU A 142 -5.02 20.15 3.57
CA GLU A 142 -3.68 19.61 3.29
C GLU A 142 -3.64 19.00 1.88
N GLN A 143 -4.60 18.14 1.55
CA GLN A 143 -4.70 17.54 0.22
C GLN A 143 -4.94 18.57 -0.89
N ALA A 144 -5.71 19.63 -0.62
CA ALA A 144 -5.99 20.68 -1.58
C ALA A 144 -4.75 21.53 -1.92
N ASP A 145 -3.65 21.41 -1.19
CA ASP A 145 -2.38 22.07 -1.50
C ASP A 145 -1.33 21.13 -2.12
N LEU A 146 -1.50 19.81 -2.02
CA LEU A 146 -0.57 18.82 -2.58
C LEU A 146 -0.61 18.74 -4.13
N PRO A 147 0.48 18.36 -4.81
CA PRO A 147 0.49 17.90 -6.21
C PRO A 147 -0.50 16.73 -6.44
N TRP A 148 -0.94 16.50 -7.68
CA TRP A 148 -1.99 15.50 -7.97
C TRP A 148 -1.53 14.08 -7.63
N GLU A 149 -0.25 13.81 -7.85
CA GLU A 149 0.45 12.56 -7.59
C GLU A 149 0.47 12.21 -6.09
N GLU A 150 0.31 13.20 -5.22
CA GLU A 150 0.41 13.08 -3.77
C GLU A 150 -0.98 13.11 -3.07
N ARG A 151 -2.08 13.27 -3.82
CA ARG A 151 -3.43 13.34 -3.27
C ARG A 151 -4.08 11.97 -3.19
N GLY A 152 -4.50 11.58 -1.99
CA GLY A 152 -5.64 10.68 -1.80
C GLY A 152 -5.53 9.25 -2.34
N LEU A 153 -4.38 8.83 -2.86
CA LEU A 153 -4.00 7.42 -3.00
C LEU A 153 -3.61 6.94 -1.62
N THR A 154 -4.59 6.56 -0.81
CA THR A 154 -4.35 6.34 0.60
C THR A 154 -3.87 4.94 0.87
N VAL A 155 -2.57 4.80 0.67
CA VAL A 155 -1.77 4.07 1.63
C VAL A 155 -1.39 5.11 2.68
N LYS A 156 -1.99 5.06 3.88
CA LYS A 156 -1.21 5.47 5.05
C LYS A 156 0.09 4.69 4.92
N ARG A 157 1.19 5.36 4.56
CA ARG A 157 2.54 4.77 4.57
C ARG A 157 2.63 3.92 5.82
N ALA A 158 2.74 2.59 5.64
CA ALA A 158 2.86 1.65 6.73
C ALA A 158 3.84 2.25 7.73
N LYS A 159 3.38 2.41 8.98
CA LYS A 159 4.07 3.04 10.12
C LYS A 159 5.52 3.44 9.79
N LYS A 160 5.74 4.74 9.52
CA LYS A 160 7.04 5.35 9.18
C LYS A 160 8.17 4.73 10.04
N ARG A 161 8.89 3.73 9.50
CA ARG A 161 10.13 3.24 10.12
C ARG A 161 11.15 4.34 9.93
N GLU A 162 11.70 4.87 11.01
CA GLU A 162 12.76 5.87 10.92
C GLU A 162 13.96 5.26 10.19
N ALA A 163 14.66 6.05 9.36
CA ALA A 163 15.80 5.59 8.56
C ALA A 163 16.95 4.95 9.39
N ASN A 164 16.89 5.04 10.71
CA ASN A 164 17.89 4.50 11.64
C ASN A 164 17.44 3.23 12.38
N GLU A 165 16.25 2.68 12.12
CA GLU A 165 15.86 1.40 12.71
C GLU A 165 16.59 0.22 12.03
N PRO A 166 17.11 -0.75 12.81
CA PRO A 166 17.78 -1.92 12.24
C PRO A 166 16.80 -2.74 11.41
N ASP A 167 17.26 -3.26 10.27
CA ASP A 167 16.46 -4.18 9.47
C ASP A 167 16.14 -5.44 10.29
N THR A 168 14.89 -5.88 10.19
CA THR A 168 14.36 -7.04 10.89
C THR A 168 14.44 -8.26 9.98
N VAL A 169 15.02 -9.36 10.47
CA VAL A 169 15.03 -10.64 9.77
C VAL A 169 14.17 -11.63 10.55
N LEU A 170 13.21 -12.26 9.89
CA LEU A 170 12.48 -13.40 10.44
C LEU A 170 13.19 -14.69 10.07
N VAL A 171 13.54 -15.52 11.06
CA VAL A 171 14.12 -16.84 10.85
C VAL A 171 13.08 -17.91 11.20
N VAL A 172 12.71 -18.73 10.22
CA VAL A 172 11.72 -19.81 10.33
C VAL A 172 12.42 -21.13 10.06
N ASP A 173 12.59 -21.95 11.08
CA ASP A 173 13.26 -23.26 10.97
C ASP A 173 12.80 -24.09 12.17
N ASP A 174 12.59 -25.40 12.05
CA ASP A 174 12.14 -26.24 13.17
C ASP A 174 13.29 -26.56 14.14
N SER A 175 14.54 -26.51 13.66
CA SER A 175 15.74 -26.69 14.46
C SER A 175 16.08 -25.44 15.25
N ARG A 176 15.85 -25.52 16.57
CA ARG A 176 16.26 -24.46 17.52
C ARG A 176 17.73 -24.08 17.37
N THR A 177 18.61 -25.04 17.10
CA THR A 177 20.05 -24.79 16.89
C THR A 177 20.29 -23.87 15.70
N ILE A 178 19.59 -24.08 14.58
CA ILE A 178 19.70 -23.24 13.38
C ILE A 178 19.15 -21.85 13.65
N ARG A 179 17.99 -21.74 14.33
CA ARG A 179 17.40 -20.45 14.68
C ARG A 179 18.32 -19.63 15.61
N ASP A 180 18.85 -20.26 16.65
CA ASP A 180 19.74 -19.62 17.63
C ASP A 180 21.08 -19.18 17.00
N MET A 181 21.67 -20.02 16.15
CA MET A 181 22.89 -19.69 15.40
C MET A 181 22.64 -18.52 14.44
N SER A 182 21.57 -18.58 13.62
CA SER A 182 21.24 -17.53 12.66
C SER A 182 20.97 -16.21 13.36
N ARG A 183 20.23 -16.24 14.48
CA ARG A 183 20.03 -15.06 15.33
C ARG A 183 21.36 -14.48 15.80
N PHE A 184 22.23 -15.27 16.43
CA PHE A 184 23.48 -14.77 17.00
C PHE A 184 24.35 -14.10 15.92
N VAL A 185 24.47 -14.75 14.77
CA VAL A 185 25.25 -14.24 13.64
C VAL A 185 24.66 -12.94 13.09
N LEU A 186 23.36 -12.87 12.86
CA LEU A 186 22.72 -11.69 12.28
C LEU A 186 22.62 -10.52 13.28
N GLU A 187 22.32 -10.78 14.55
CA GLU A 187 22.32 -9.72 15.58
C GLU A 187 23.72 -9.11 15.76
N SER A 188 24.79 -9.90 15.63
CA SER A 188 26.17 -9.38 15.66
C SER A 188 26.50 -8.42 14.51
N GLU A 189 25.73 -8.50 13.42
CA GLU A 189 25.83 -7.62 12.26
C GLU A 189 24.85 -6.43 12.30
N GLY A 190 24.10 -6.28 13.41
CA GLY A 190 23.21 -5.14 13.65
C GLY A 190 21.76 -5.34 13.20
N PHE A 191 21.35 -6.55 12.84
CA PHE A 191 19.95 -6.87 12.52
C PHE A 191 19.11 -7.08 13.78
N ARG A 192 17.81 -6.77 13.71
CA ARG A 192 16.82 -7.30 14.67
C ARG A 192 16.38 -8.68 14.18
N VAL A 193 16.43 -9.71 15.03
CA VAL A 193 15.99 -11.05 14.62
C VAL A 193 14.76 -11.48 15.39
N ILE A 194 13.74 -11.91 14.66
CA ILE A 194 12.57 -12.60 15.19
C ILE A 194 12.59 -14.05 14.69
N GLN A 195 12.05 -14.99 15.46
CA GLN A 195 12.18 -16.42 15.20
C GLN A 195 10.83 -17.11 15.28
N ALA A 196 10.58 -18.05 14.38
CA ALA A 196 9.41 -18.93 14.39
C ALA A 196 9.83 -20.38 14.19
N GLU A 197 9.11 -21.32 14.78
CA GLU A 197 9.45 -22.75 14.80
C GLU A 197 8.83 -23.55 13.64
N ASP A 198 7.86 -22.98 12.93
CA ASP A 198 7.28 -23.57 11.73
C ASP A 198 6.72 -22.49 10.77
N GLY A 199 6.29 -22.91 9.58
CA GLY A 199 5.77 -22.00 8.56
C GLY A 199 4.49 -21.27 8.97
N ARG A 200 3.68 -21.83 9.87
CA ARG A 200 2.43 -21.18 10.31
C ARG A 200 2.74 -20.04 11.27
N GLU A 201 3.55 -20.30 12.28
CA GLU A 201 4.04 -19.26 13.18
C GLU A 201 4.85 -18.22 12.40
N GLY A 202 5.66 -18.67 11.43
CA GLY A 202 6.41 -17.81 10.51
C GLY A 202 5.50 -16.86 9.74
N PHE A 203 4.39 -17.35 9.18
CA PHE A 203 3.41 -16.51 8.49
C PHE A 203 2.73 -15.51 9.45
N GLU A 204 2.32 -15.96 10.63
CA GLU A 204 1.68 -15.10 11.64
C GLU A 204 2.63 -13.99 12.11
N MET A 205 3.92 -14.29 12.31
CA MET A 205 4.95 -13.30 12.65
C MET A 205 5.30 -12.39 11.49
N ALA A 206 5.47 -12.93 10.27
CA ALA A 206 5.73 -12.15 9.08
C ALA A 206 4.61 -11.14 8.84
N TYR A 207 3.37 -11.57 9.07
CA TYR A 207 2.24 -10.68 9.11
C TYR A 207 2.47 -9.66 10.23
N LYS A 208 2.38 -10.03 11.50
CA LYS A 208 2.39 -9.08 12.63
C LYS A 208 3.55 -8.08 12.65
N GLU A 209 4.77 -8.51 12.36
CA GLU A 209 6.01 -7.75 12.57
C GLU A 209 6.53 -7.04 11.32
N MET A 210 6.08 -7.44 10.12
CA MET A 210 6.61 -6.96 8.84
C MET A 210 8.15 -6.93 8.85
N PRO A 211 8.81 -8.10 8.82
CA PRO A 211 10.25 -8.15 8.68
C PRO A 211 10.69 -7.48 7.36
N ASP A 212 11.98 -7.24 7.21
CA ASP A 212 12.55 -6.77 5.94
C ASP A 212 13.04 -7.94 5.08
N LEU A 213 13.19 -9.13 5.67
CA LEU A 213 13.55 -10.38 5.00
C LEU A 213 13.09 -11.60 5.81
N VAL A 214 12.68 -12.66 5.12
CA VAL A 214 12.38 -13.98 5.71
C VAL A 214 13.46 -14.98 5.31
N LEU A 215 14.06 -15.63 6.31
CA LEU A 215 14.87 -16.84 6.15
C LEU A 215 13.97 -18.02 6.53
N THR A 216 13.78 -19.00 5.64
CA THR A 216 12.94 -20.17 5.94
C THR A 216 13.59 -21.47 5.56
N ASP A 217 13.48 -22.49 6.40
CA ASP A 217 13.64 -23.88 5.98
C ASP A 217 12.50 -24.29 5.02
N ILE A 218 12.73 -25.28 4.17
CA ILE A 218 11.65 -25.89 3.37
C ILE A 218 10.91 -26.95 4.18
N GLN A 219 11.65 -27.83 4.86
CA GLN A 219 11.08 -28.99 5.52
C GLN A 219 10.78 -28.69 6.98
N MET A 220 9.54 -28.33 7.27
CA MET A 220 9.09 -28.07 8.62
C MET A 220 7.79 -28.82 8.92
N PRO A 221 7.54 -29.19 10.19
CA PRO A 221 6.24 -29.72 10.59
C PRO A 221 5.15 -28.67 10.44
N ASN A 222 3.88 -29.11 10.42
CA ASN A 222 2.69 -28.29 10.24
C ASN A 222 2.59 -27.60 8.87
N MET A 223 3.41 -26.57 8.63
CA MET A 223 3.46 -25.81 7.38
C MET A 223 4.92 -25.71 6.93
N GLY A 224 5.20 -26.19 5.72
CA GLY A 224 6.52 -26.12 5.10
C GLY A 224 6.88 -24.72 4.60
N GLY A 225 8.14 -24.53 4.27
CA GLY A 225 8.66 -23.27 3.72
C GLY A 225 8.11 -22.96 2.33
N ASP A 226 7.84 -23.96 1.52
CA ASP A 226 7.22 -23.84 0.20
C ASP A 226 5.80 -23.25 0.31
N GLU A 227 4.98 -23.75 1.24
CA GLU A 227 3.66 -23.21 1.50
C GLU A 227 3.74 -21.80 2.12
N LEU A 228 4.68 -21.57 3.04
CA LEU A 228 4.94 -20.25 3.60
C LEU A 228 5.28 -19.23 2.49
N ILE A 229 6.21 -19.56 1.58
CA ILE A 229 6.59 -18.70 0.46
C ILE A 229 5.36 -18.39 -0.41
N GLN A 230 4.58 -19.41 -0.78
CA GLN A 230 3.37 -19.19 -1.59
C GLN A 230 2.38 -18.25 -0.89
N ARG A 231 2.19 -18.39 0.42
CA ARG A 231 1.30 -17.51 1.19
C ARG A 231 1.85 -16.08 1.31
N LEU A 232 3.16 -15.93 1.53
CA LEU A 232 3.80 -14.61 1.58
C LEU A 232 3.74 -13.90 0.23
N LYS A 233 4.05 -14.62 -0.85
CA LYS A 233 4.04 -14.08 -2.22
C LYS A 233 2.62 -13.89 -2.77
N GLY A 234 1.65 -14.64 -2.27
CA GLY A 234 0.23 -14.49 -2.60
C GLY A 234 -0.48 -13.36 -1.85
N ASP A 235 0.13 -12.82 -0.79
CA ASP A 235 -0.41 -11.67 -0.05
C ASP A 235 0.19 -10.37 -0.61
N SER A 236 -0.66 -9.50 -1.15
CA SER A 236 -0.22 -8.25 -1.80
C SER A 236 0.58 -7.31 -0.89
N SER A 237 0.37 -7.39 0.43
CA SER A 237 1.11 -6.59 1.41
C SER A 237 2.49 -7.15 1.73
N MET A 238 2.73 -8.44 1.42
CA MET A 238 3.98 -9.15 1.70
C MET A 238 4.68 -9.69 0.44
N ALA A 239 4.09 -9.54 -0.75
CA ALA A 239 4.64 -10.07 -2.00
C ALA A 239 6.03 -9.51 -2.34
N GLY A 240 6.29 -8.26 -1.94
CA GLY A 240 7.59 -7.60 -2.07
C GLY A 240 8.61 -7.99 -0.99
N MET A 241 8.24 -8.83 -0.02
CA MET A 241 9.14 -9.32 1.03
C MET A 241 10.16 -10.29 0.41
N PRO A 242 11.47 -10.05 0.53
CA PRO A 242 12.45 -11.02 0.10
C PRO A 242 12.41 -12.27 0.98
N VAL A 243 12.42 -13.45 0.34
CA VAL A 243 12.46 -14.75 1.03
C VAL A 243 13.68 -15.52 0.60
N VAL A 244 14.50 -15.94 1.57
CA VAL A 244 15.71 -16.73 1.36
C VAL A 244 15.52 -18.09 1.99
N VAL A 245 15.74 -19.13 1.21
CA VAL A 245 15.52 -20.50 1.66
C VAL A 245 16.81 -21.11 2.22
N LEU A 246 16.70 -21.77 3.36
CA LEU A 246 17.75 -22.59 3.96
C LEU A 246 17.47 -24.04 3.55
N THR A 247 18.23 -24.59 2.60
CA THR A 247 17.97 -25.94 2.05
C THR A 247 19.13 -26.89 2.33
N SER A 248 18.83 -28.18 2.44
CA SER A 248 19.86 -29.24 2.50
C SER A 248 20.14 -29.74 1.08
N GLN A 249 21.41 -30.01 0.74
CA GLN A 249 21.81 -30.43 -0.62
C GLN A 249 21.19 -31.77 -1.10
N GLU A 250 20.52 -32.53 -0.23
CA GLU A 250 19.99 -33.85 -0.53
C GLU A 250 18.45 -33.82 -0.66
N GLY A 251 17.92 -33.75 -1.89
CA GLY A 251 16.47 -33.86 -2.16
C GLY A 251 16.00 -33.36 -3.53
N GLU A 252 14.68 -33.41 -3.77
CA GLU A 252 14.00 -32.80 -4.96
C GLU A 252 14.02 -31.26 -4.92
N GLU A 253 14.55 -30.68 -3.84
CA GLU A 253 14.77 -29.24 -3.59
C GLU A 253 15.98 -28.68 -4.36
N THR A 254 16.01 -28.92 -5.68
CA THR A 254 17.03 -28.30 -6.53
C THR A 254 16.93 -26.76 -6.45
N GLU A 255 18.04 -26.07 -6.67
CA GLU A 255 18.08 -24.59 -6.72
C GLU A 255 16.96 -24.02 -7.63
N ALA A 256 16.67 -24.71 -8.73
CA ALA A 256 15.60 -24.35 -9.66
C ALA A 256 14.19 -24.56 -9.07
N GLY A 257 13.99 -25.61 -8.29
CA GLY A 257 12.72 -25.89 -7.61
C GLY A 257 12.40 -24.82 -6.57
N VAL A 258 13.36 -24.43 -5.76
CA VAL A 258 13.18 -23.39 -4.72
C VAL A 258 12.84 -22.03 -5.32
N LEU A 259 13.57 -21.62 -6.37
CA LEU A 259 13.27 -20.38 -7.10
C LEU A 259 11.89 -20.43 -7.79
N ALA A 260 11.47 -21.60 -8.27
CA ALA A 260 10.15 -21.76 -8.90
C ALA A 260 8.97 -21.55 -7.92
N HIS A 261 9.19 -21.71 -6.60
CA HIS A 261 8.19 -21.40 -5.58
C HIS A 261 8.11 -19.91 -5.25
N GLY A 262 8.97 -19.07 -5.85
CA GLY A 262 9.01 -17.63 -5.62
C GLY A 262 10.01 -17.19 -4.56
N ALA A 263 10.95 -18.05 -4.14
CA ALA A 263 12.08 -17.62 -3.32
C ALA A 263 13.02 -16.69 -4.10
N ASP A 264 13.68 -15.78 -3.39
CA ASP A 264 14.59 -14.78 -3.97
C ASP A 264 16.04 -15.24 -4.00
N ASP A 265 16.42 -16.13 -3.08
CA ASP A 265 17.73 -16.79 -3.02
C ASP A 265 17.65 -18.03 -2.13
N PHE A 266 18.76 -18.77 -2.05
CA PHE A 266 18.91 -19.92 -1.16
C PHE A 266 20.31 -20.00 -0.53
N ILE A 267 20.40 -20.73 0.57
CA ILE A 267 21.61 -21.03 1.33
C ILE A 267 21.63 -22.53 1.63
N ASN A 268 22.70 -23.19 1.24
CA ASN A 268 22.91 -24.59 1.55
C ASN A 268 23.27 -24.77 3.03
N LYS A 269 22.64 -25.75 3.67
CA LYS A 269 23.04 -26.30 4.97
C LYS A 269 24.23 -27.27 4.74
N PRO A 270 25.28 -27.26 5.59
CA PRO A 270 25.42 -26.46 6.80
C PRO A 270 25.67 -24.97 6.51
N ILE A 271 25.00 -24.11 7.27
CA ILE A 271 25.03 -22.65 7.06
C ILE A 271 26.35 -22.10 7.57
N GLU A 272 27.16 -21.57 6.67
CA GLU A 272 28.37 -20.83 7.03
C GLU A 272 28.02 -19.40 7.45
N PRO A 273 28.44 -18.91 8.63
CA PRO A 273 28.08 -17.57 9.14
C PRO A 273 28.40 -16.41 8.19
N MET A 274 29.56 -16.46 7.52
CA MET A 274 29.96 -15.44 6.55
C MET A 274 29.06 -15.44 5.30
N THR A 275 28.64 -16.63 4.86
CA THR A 275 27.74 -16.79 3.71
C THR A 275 26.34 -16.27 4.07
N LEU A 276 25.83 -16.57 5.27
CA LEU A 276 24.55 -16.07 5.77
C LEU A 276 24.50 -14.55 5.76
N THR A 277 25.47 -13.91 6.41
CA THR A 277 25.53 -12.45 6.54
C THR A 277 25.69 -11.76 5.20
N ALA A 278 26.57 -12.27 4.32
CA ALA A 278 26.79 -11.71 3.00
C ALA A 278 25.53 -11.76 2.13
N ARG A 279 24.79 -12.88 2.13
CA ARG A 279 23.57 -13.00 1.33
C ARG A 279 22.42 -12.15 1.85
N VAL A 280 22.17 -12.14 3.15
CA VAL A 280 21.15 -11.29 3.76
C VAL A 280 21.41 -9.82 3.44
N LYS A 281 22.64 -9.33 3.63
CA LYS A 281 23.02 -7.95 3.28
C LYS A 281 22.83 -7.65 1.80
N LYS A 282 23.28 -8.56 0.91
CA LYS A 282 23.15 -8.39 -0.55
C LYS A 282 21.69 -8.24 -0.97
N ILE A 283 20.81 -9.12 -0.50
CA ILE A 283 19.39 -9.12 -0.89
C ILE A 283 18.70 -7.89 -0.33
N LEU A 284 18.90 -7.57 0.95
CA LEU A 284 18.34 -6.34 1.54
C LEU A 284 18.81 -5.10 0.80
N SER A 285 20.09 -4.99 0.43
CA SER A 285 20.59 -3.85 -0.35
C SER A 285 19.96 -3.75 -1.74
N THR A 286 19.73 -4.90 -2.39
CA THR A 286 19.07 -4.98 -3.70
C THR A 286 17.62 -4.53 -3.58
N TYR A 287 16.90 -5.06 -2.59
CA TYR A 287 15.50 -4.73 -2.34
C TYR A 287 15.31 -3.28 -1.90
N LYS A 288 16.19 -2.70 -1.07
CA LYS A 288 16.15 -1.27 -0.73
C LYS A 288 16.40 -0.36 -1.92
N ARG A 289 17.19 -0.79 -2.92
CA ARG A 289 17.40 -0.03 -4.16
C ARG A 289 16.10 0.05 -4.98
N PHE A 290 15.33 -1.03 -5.05
CA PHE A 290 14.10 -1.10 -5.85
C PHE A 290 12.83 -0.71 -5.07
N TYR A 291 12.85 -0.86 -3.75
CA TYR A 291 11.76 -0.60 -2.81
C TYR A 291 12.31 0.17 -1.57
N PRO A 292 12.78 1.41 -1.75
CA PRO A 292 13.40 2.17 -0.67
C PRO A 292 12.39 2.44 0.45
N LYS A 293 12.86 2.35 1.70
CA LYS A 293 12.08 2.86 2.84
C LYS A 293 11.89 4.36 2.68
N ASP A 294 10.74 4.87 3.10
CA ASP A 294 10.43 6.29 2.99
C ASP A 294 11.43 7.18 3.74
N GLY A 295 12.35 7.83 3.00
CA GLY A 295 13.43 8.65 3.54
C GLY A 295 14.84 8.18 3.16
N GLU A 296 15.00 6.94 2.69
CA GLU A 296 16.23 6.48 2.03
C GLU A 296 16.24 7.01 0.58
N LYS A 297 17.26 7.79 0.20
CA LYS A 297 17.44 8.15 -1.22
C LYS A 297 17.80 6.87 -1.98
N ALA A 298 17.06 6.55 -3.05
CA ALA A 298 17.53 5.57 -4.03
C ALA A 298 18.96 5.97 -4.45
N THR A 299 19.91 5.06 -4.26
CA THR A 299 21.30 5.30 -4.65
C THR A 299 21.34 5.51 -6.16
N SER A 300 21.68 6.72 -6.58
CA SER A 300 21.65 7.20 -7.97
C SER A 300 22.81 6.65 -8.81
N ASP A 301 23.08 5.36 -8.72
CA ASP A 301 23.93 4.68 -9.70
C ASP A 301 23.01 4.20 -10.83
N ASP A 302 22.59 5.17 -11.65
CA ASP A 302 21.62 5.06 -12.74
C ASP A 302 22.21 4.48 -14.05
N ASP A 303 23.32 3.74 -14.00
CA ASP A 303 24.04 3.29 -15.20
C ASP A 303 23.89 1.80 -15.57
N ASP A 304 23.05 1.01 -14.89
CA ASP A 304 22.88 -0.42 -15.21
C ASP A 304 21.41 -0.89 -15.18
N LEU A 305 20.55 -0.30 -16.00
CA LEU A 305 19.31 -0.99 -16.41
C LEU A 305 19.63 -2.01 -17.51
N PRO A 306 19.15 -3.27 -17.42
CA PRO A 306 19.24 -4.21 -18.53
C PRO A 306 18.60 -3.60 -19.78
N GLN A 307 19.36 -3.48 -20.87
CA GLN A 307 18.92 -2.82 -22.11
C GLN A 307 17.61 -3.38 -22.70
N GLN A 308 17.15 -4.55 -22.24
CA GLN A 308 15.91 -5.19 -22.66
C GLN A 308 14.63 -4.48 -22.18
N VAL A 309 14.71 -3.58 -21.19
CA VAL A 309 13.55 -2.80 -20.70
C VAL A 309 13.36 -1.47 -21.45
N LEU A 310 14.38 -0.99 -22.18
CA LEU A 310 14.34 0.30 -22.89
C LEU A 310 13.86 0.21 -24.34
N SER A 311 13.45 -0.97 -24.82
CA SER A 311 13.13 -1.20 -26.23
C SER A 311 11.75 -1.82 -26.48
N GLN A 312 10.72 -1.47 -25.71
CA GLN A 312 9.32 -1.71 -26.08
C GLN A 312 8.50 -0.43 -26.04
#